data_AF-A0A7X6WEP7-F1
#
_entry.id   AF-A0A7X6WEP7-F1
#
_cell.length_a   1.000
_cell.length_b   1.000
_cell.length_c   1.000
_cell.angle_alpha   90.00
_cell.angle_beta   90.00
_cell.angle_gamma   90.00
#
_symmetry.space_group_name_H-M   'P 1'
#
loop_
_entity.id
_entity.type
_entity.pdbx_description
1 polymer ?
#
loop_
_entity_poly.entity_id
_entity_poly.type
_entity_poly.pdbx_seq_one_letter_code
_entity_poly.pdbx_strand_id
1 'polypeptide(L)' 'MSKINELFKTDLKVVNIGLESFYSDLKKQEVQVIHVNWRPTAGGNKKMASLLSRLK' A
#
# COMPACT_ATOMS: atom_id res chain seq x y z
N MET A 1 30.16 10.08 -2.72
CA MET A 1 29.34 8.85 -2.71
C MET A 1 27.96 9.19 -3.26
N SER A 2 27.34 8.30 -4.04
CA SER A 2 26.00 8.56 -4.61
C SER A 2 24.93 8.51 -3.52
N LYS A 3 23.96 9.43 -3.56
CA LYS A 3 22.79 9.47 -2.64
C LYS A 3 22.03 8.14 -2.58
N ILE A 4 22.10 7.34 -3.64
CA ILE A 4 21.43 6.03 -3.69
C ILE A 4 22.03 5.02 -2.70
N ASN A 5 23.35 5.11 -2.46
CA ASN A 5 24.03 4.22 -1.51
C ASN A 5 23.71 4.58 -0.06
N GLU A 6 23.27 5.80 0.21
CA GLU A 6 22.82 6.23 1.54
C GLU A 6 21.44 5.67 1.85
N LEU A 7 20.55 5.56 0.86
CA LEU A 7 19.22 4.95 1.02
C LEU A 7 19.31 3.52 1.58
N PHE A 8 20.20 2.69 1.04
CA PHE A 8 20.38 1.30 1.49
C PHE A 8 21.02 1.15 2.88
N LYS A 9 21.50 2.25 3.48
CA LYS A 9 22.01 2.26 4.86
C LYS A 9 20.94 2.68 5.87
N THR A 10 19.76 3.08 5.42
CA THR A 10 18.65 3.45 6.28
C THR A 10 17.73 2.26 6.54
N ASP A 11 17.05 2.29 7.67
CA ASP A 11 16.05 1.29 8.03
C ASP A 11 14.89 1.29 7.03
N LEU A 12 14.56 0.12 6.47
CA LEU A 12 13.58 -0.02 5.41
C LEU A 12 12.18 -0.22 6.00
N LYS A 13 11.30 0.75 5.76
CA LYS A 13 9.88 0.69 6.14
C LYS A 13 9.01 0.56 4.91
N VAL A 14 8.16 -0.47 4.88
CA VAL A 14 7.38 -0.80 3.68
C VAL A 14 5.89 -0.57 3.92
N VAL A 15 5.23 0.06 2.95
CA VAL A 15 3.77 0.19 2.87
C VAL A 15 3.30 -0.64 1.67
N ASN A 16 2.75 -1.83 1.93
CA ASN A 16 2.28 -2.72 0.88
C ASN A 16 0.87 -2.31 0.41
N ILE A 17 0.78 -1.83 -0.82
CA ILE A 17 -0.47 -1.55 -1.53
C ILE A 17 -0.55 -2.53 -2.70
N GLY A 18 -1.36 -3.58 -2.58
CA GLY A 18 -1.43 -4.63 -3.59
C GLY A 18 -1.78 -5.99 -2.99
N LEU A 19 -1.09 -7.02 -3.45
CA LEU A 19 -1.35 -8.40 -3.01
C LEU A 19 -0.93 -8.60 -1.55
N GLU A 20 -1.79 -9.24 -0.78
CA GLU A 20 -1.53 -9.58 0.62
C GLU A 20 -0.38 -10.60 0.78
N SER A 21 -0.11 -11.40 -0.25
CA SER A 21 1.02 -12.34 -0.27
C SER A 21 2.36 -11.63 -0.08
N PHE A 22 2.57 -10.47 -0.71
CA PHE A 22 3.81 -9.69 -0.57
C PHE A 22 3.99 -9.13 0.84
N TYR A 23 2.90 -8.67 1.48
CA TYR A 23 2.92 -8.29 2.88
C TYR A 23 3.33 -9.48 3.77
N SER A 24 2.74 -10.65 3.51
CA SER A 24 3.00 -11.87 4.26
C SER A 24 4.46 -12.31 4.13
N ASP A 25 5.02 -12.25 2.92
CA ASP A 25 6.41 -12.63 2.66
C ASP A 25 7.40 -11.66 3.31
N LEU A 26 7.15 -10.34 3.24
CA LEU A 26 7.96 -9.34 3.95
C LEU A 26 7.93 -9.52 5.46
N LYS A 27 6.76 -9.86 6.02
CA LYS A 27 6.58 -10.09 7.45
C LYS A 27 7.33 -11.35 7.93
N LYS A 28 7.41 -12.41 7.12
CA LYS A 28 8.23 -13.61 7.42
C LYS A 28 9.72 -13.30 7.45
N GLN A 29 10.17 -12.30 6.69
CA GLN A 29 11.54 -11.80 6.68
C GLN A 29 11.79 -10.75 7.79
N GLU A 30 10.85 -10.59 8.72
CA GLU A 30 10.94 -9.64 9.84
C GLU A 30 11.10 -8.16 9.41
N VAL A 31 10.69 -7.82 8.18
CA VAL A 31 10.70 -6.44 7.69
C VAL A 31 9.57 -5.63 8.33
N GLN A 32 9.83 -4.37 8.70
CA GLN A 32 8.78 -3.46 9.15
C GLN A 32 7.84 -3.11 8.00
N VAL A 33 6.68 -3.77 7.94
CA VAL A 33 5.69 -3.60 6.87
C VAL A 33 4.28 -3.39 7.41
N ILE A 34 3.52 -2.49 6.76
CA ILE A 34 2.06 -2.37 6.92
C ILE A 34 1.36 -2.71 5.61
N HIS A 35 0.18 -3.33 5.68
CA HIS A 35 -0.65 -3.58 4.51
C HIS A 35 -1.82 -2.61 4.45
N VAL A 36 -1.96 -1.93 3.31
CA VAL A 36 -3.12 -1.10 3.02
C VAL A 36 -4.14 -1.95 2.30
N ASN A 37 -5.29 -2.18 2.95
CA ASN A 37 -6.46 -2.81 2.33
C ASN A 37 -7.16 -1.81 1.40
N TRP A 38 -6.46 -1.41 0.34
CA TRP A 38 -6.95 -0.43 -0.62
C TRP A 38 -8.03 -1.04 -1.50
N ARG A 39 -9.11 -0.29 -1.74
CA ARG A 39 -10.17 -0.64 -2.68
C ARG A 39 -10.63 0.62 -3.40
N PRO A 40 -11.04 0.51 -4.68
CA PRO A 40 -11.63 1.64 -5.39
C PRO A 40 -12.93 2.10 -4.70
N THR A 41 -13.26 3.39 -4.82
CA THR A 41 -14.50 3.95 -4.28
C THR A 41 -15.70 3.12 -4.73
N ALA A 42 -16.61 2.82 -3.80
CA ALA A 42 -17.76 1.95 -4.04
C ALA A 42 -17.40 0.58 -4.65
N GLY A 43 -16.20 0.06 -4.37
CA GLY A 43 -15.71 -1.20 -4.95
C GLY A 43 -15.55 -1.16 -6.47
N GLY A 44 -15.45 0.04 -7.07
CA GLY A 44 -15.38 0.21 -8.53
C GLY A 44 -16.74 0.27 -9.22
N ASN A 45 -17.85 0.18 -8.49
CA ASN A 45 -19.18 0.33 -9.07
C ASN A 45 -19.43 1.80 -9.45
N LYS A 46 -19.42 2.08 -10.75
CA LYS A 46 -19.59 3.44 -11.30
C LYS A 46 -20.91 4.09 -10.88
N LYS A 47 -22.02 3.34 -10.88
CA LYS A 47 -23.34 3.86 -10.49
C LYS A 47 -23.35 4.28 -9.02
N MET A 48 -22.83 3.41 -8.15
CA MET A 48 -22.75 3.68 -6.72
C MET A 48 -21.79 4.84 -6.42
N ALA A 49 -20.63 4.89 -7.08
CA ALA A 49 -19.69 5.99 -6.96
C ALA A 49 -20.34 7.34 -7.34
N SER A 50 -21.15 7.36 -8.41
CA SER A 50 -21.91 8.55 -8.80
C SER A 50 -22.94 8.96 -7.75
N LEU A 51 -23.68 8.02 -7.16
CA LEU A 51 -24.63 8.33 -6.09
C LEU A 51 -23.93 8.90 -4.85
N LEU A 52 -22.82 8.30 -4.41
CA LEU A 52 -22.02 8.78 -3.28
C LEU A 52 -21.48 10.19 -3.51
N SER A 53 -21.08 10.52 -4.74
CA SER A 53 -20.56 11.86 -5.06
C SER A 53 -21.59 12.99 -4.88
N ARG A 54 -22.89 12.67 -4.86
CA ARG A 54 -23.97 13.64 -4.65
C ARG A 54 -24.27 13.93 -3.17
N LEU A 55 -23.68 13.17 -2.24
CA LEU A 55 -23.82 13.36 -0.79
C LEU A 55 -22.70 14.22 -0.19
N LYS A 56 -21.79 14.72 -1.03
CA LYS A 56 -20.68 15.59 -0.65
C LYS A 56 -21.09 17.06 -0.65
#